data_AF-A0A7C6F3S0-F1
#
_entry.id   AF-A0A7C6F3S0-F1
#
_cell.length_a   1.000
_cell.length_b   1.000
_cell.length_c   1.000
_cell.angle_alpha   90.00
_cell.angle_beta   90.00
_cell.angle_gamma   90.00
#
_symmetry.space_group_name_H-M   'P 1'
#
loop_
_entity.id
_entity.type
_entity.pdbx_description
1 polymer ?
#
loop_
_entity_poly.entity_id
_entity_poly.type
_entity_poly.pdbx_seq_one_letter_code
_entity_poly.pdbx_strand_id
1 'polypeptide(L)'
;MFQMTESDPAGGGILWRGLAGIQRGVLAGLAMLAWFSLASALLRQSLWVAPNLFGMLVDENAPFQQGFGRTALAGLALVVFVGGLVGALFALATSAVRSRRRLLLMGILVGVVGFYFSNAVVFRKLGAVAWVYSSPRSLLVAHLLFGIVLGSQPARPEASPPAPGAGGED
;
A
#
# COMPACT_ATOMS: atom_id res chain seq x y z
N MET A 1 24.06 -43.64 -3.94
CA MET A 1 24.13 -42.20 -4.26
C MET A 1 22.73 -41.64 -4.13
N PHE A 2 22.37 -41.15 -2.93
CA PHE A 2 21.03 -40.66 -2.61
C PHE A 2 20.91 -39.23 -3.16
N GLN A 3 20.06 -39.03 -4.18
CA GLN A 3 19.58 -37.69 -4.49
C GLN A 3 18.62 -37.28 -3.38
N MET A 4 19.07 -36.39 -2.49
CA MET A 4 18.18 -35.58 -1.69
C MET A 4 17.44 -34.66 -2.67
N THR A 5 16.20 -35.02 -3.00
CA THR A 5 15.20 -34.09 -3.51
C THR A 5 15.09 -32.95 -2.52
N GLU A 6 15.81 -31.85 -2.78
CA GLU A 6 15.48 -30.53 -2.24
C GLU A 6 14.02 -30.27 -2.61
N SER A 7 13.15 -30.44 -1.63
CA SER A 7 11.78 -29.97 -1.70
C SER A 7 11.87 -28.45 -1.64
N ASP A 8 11.98 -27.81 -2.81
CA ASP A 8 11.84 -26.37 -2.93
C ASP A 8 10.51 -25.97 -2.26
N PRO A 9 10.54 -25.30 -1.09
CA PRO A 9 9.36 -25.17 -0.28
C PRO A 9 8.49 -24.13 -0.96
N ALA A 10 7.45 -24.57 -1.65
CA ALA A 10 6.41 -23.70 -2.19
C ALA A 10 5.93 -22.66 -1.15
N GLY A 11 6.00 -23.00 0.15
CA GLY A 11 5.73 -22.09 1.27
C GLY A 11 6.74 -20.94 1.45
N GLY A 12 8.03 -21.15 1.20
CA GLY A 12 9.06 -20.10 1.29
C GLY A 12 8.88 -19.02 0.22
N GLY A 13 8.51 -19.44 -0.99
CA GLY A 13 8.20 -18.51 -2.09
C GLY A 13 6.96 -17.64 -1.82
N ILE A 14 5.93 -18.21 -1.19
CA ILE A 14 4.69 -17.48 -0.83
C ILE A 14 4.96 -16.50 0.32
N LEU A 15 5.67 -16.95 1.36
CA LEU A 15 6.03 -16.11 2.51
C LEU A 15 6.86 -14.90 2.07
N TRP A 16 7.89 -15.11 1.24
CA TRP A 16 8.72 -14.04 0.73
C TRP A 16 7.95 -13.03 -0.12
N ARG A 17 7.04 -13.51 -0.98
CA ARG A 17 6.13 -12.64 -1.77
C ARG A 17 5.23 -11.82 -0.86
N GLY A 18 4.68 -12.43 0.18
CA GLY A 18 3.88 -11.76 1.20
C GLY A 18 4.67 -10.63 1.87
N LEU A 19 5.88 -10.91 2.37
CA LEU A 19 6.75 -9.92 3.01
C LEU A 19 7.13 -8.77 2.05
N ALA A 20 7.52 -9.08 0.82
CA ALA A 20 7.82 -8.07 -0.20
C ALA A 20 6.57 -7.21 -0.50
N GLY A 21 5.39 -7.84 -0.53
CA GLY A 21 4.11 -7.15 -0.62
C GLY A 21 3.85 -6.20 0.55
N ILE A 22 4.05 -6.67 1.79
CA ILE A 22 3.90 -5.85 3.00
C ILE A 22 4.82 -4.63 2.93
N GLN A 23 6.11 -4.81 2.68
CA GLN A 23 7.07 -3.71 2.59
C GLN A 23 6.61 -2.67 1.56
N ARG A 24 6.12 -3.13 0.40
CA ARG A 24 5.62 -2.25 -0.65
C ARG A 24 4.35 -1.51 -0.26
N GLY A 25 3.43 -2.21 0.40
CA GLY A 25 2.20 -1.65 0.92
C GLY A 25 2.44 -0.60 2.00
N VAL A 26 3.41 -0.84 2.88
CA VAL A 26 3.85 0.14 3.89
C VAL A 26 4.45 1.38 3.19
N LEU A 27 5.33 1.21 2.21
CA LEU A 27 5.87 2.35 1.44
C LEU A 27 4.77 3.15 0.74
N ALA A 28 3.77 2.47 0.16
CA ALA A 28 2.61 3.13 -0.44
C ALA A 28 1.79 3.91 0.60
N GLY A 29 1.55 3.33 1.79
CA GLY A 29 0.87 4.00 2.90
C GLY A 29 1.64 5.20 3.42
N LEU A 30 2.97 5.12 3.52
CA LEU A 30 3.83 6.24 3.89
C LEU A 30 3.82 7.35 2.85
N ALA A 31 3.80 7.02 1.55
CA ALA A 31 3.68 8.00 0.48
C ALA A 31 2.33 8.74 0.55
N MET A 32 1.25 8.03 0.85
CA MET A 32 -0.08 8.59 1.10
C MET A 32 -0.07 9.54 2.31
N LEU A 33 0.55 9.14 3.42
CA LEU A 33 0.73 10.01 4.60
C LEU A 33 1.56 11.26 4.29
N ALA A 34 2.68 11.10 3.58
CA ALA A 34 3.54 12.21 3.17
C ALA A 34 2.77 13.23 2.31
N TRP A 35 1.92 12.74 1.39
CA TRP A 35 1.04 13.60 0.61
C TRP A 35 0.06 14.38 1.50
N PHE A 36 -0.59 13.75 2.47
CA PHE A 36 -1.51 14.46 3.36
C PHE A 36 -0.80 15.49 4.24
N SER A 37 0.38 15.16 4.74
CA SER A 37 1.23 16.10 5.48
C SER A 37 1.59 17.31 4.62
N LEU A 38 2.01 17.06 3.36
CA LEU A 38 2.31 18.12 2.41
C LEU A 38 1.08 18.98 2.10
N ALA A 39 -0.06 18.36 1.81
CA ALA A 39 -1.32 19.08 1.55
C ALA A 39 -1.75 19.94 2.75
N SER A 40 -1.59 19.41 3.97
CA SER A 40 -1.88 20.14 5.20
C SER A 40 -0.95 21.34 5.38
N ALA A 41 0.35 21.16 5.13
CA ALA A 41 1.34 22.25 5.17
C ALA A 41 1.03 23.36 4.17
N LEU A 42 0.65 22.99 2.93
CA LEU A 42 0.25 23.95 1.89
C LEU A 42 -1.00 24.73 2.28
N LEU A 43 -1.91 24.12 3.05
CA LEU A 43 -3.10 24.76 3.60
C LEU A 43 -2.86 25.47 4.96
N ARG A 44 -1.60 25.56 5.41
CA ARG A 44 -1.20 26.11 6.73
C ARG A 44 -1.90 25.43 7.92
N GLN A 45 -2.30 24.18 7.74
CA GLN A 45 -2.84 23.33 8.79
C GLN A 45 -1.72 22.48 9.43
N SER A 46 -1.99 21.93 10.61
CA SER A 46 -1.04 21.02 11.26
C SER A 46 -0.84 19.75 10.43
N LEU A 47 0.42 19.29 10.31
CA LEU A 47 0.79 18.04 9.64
C LEU A 47 0.07 16.81 10.23
N TRP A 48 -0.35 16.93 11.49
CA TRP A 48 -0.98 15.85 12.25
C TRP A 48 -2.49 15.74 12.01
N VAL A 49 -3.10 16.65 11.23
CA VAL A 49 -4.56 16.62 10.98
C VAL A 49 -4.98 15.28 10.35
N ALA A 50 -4.29 14.83 9.30
CA ALA A 50 -4.64 13.58 8.64
C ALA A 50 -4.41 12.33 9.53
N PRO A 51 -3.25 12.16 10.19
CA PRO A 51 -3.08 11.09 11.18
C PRO A 51 -4.15 11.10 12.28
N ASN A 52 -4.49 12.26 12.84
CA ASN A 52 -5.55 12.33 13.86
C ASN A 52 -6.92 11.97 13.30
N LEU A 53 -7.23 12.37 12.06
CA LEU A 53 -8.48 12.00 11.38
C LEU A 53 -8.60 10.48 11.22
N PHE A 54 -7.53 9.80 10.82
CA PHE A 54 -7.50 8.34 10.75
C PHE A 54 -7.58 7.69 12.13
N GLY A 55 -6.98 8.30 13.15
CA GLY A 55 -7.09 7.85 14.54
C GLY A 55 -8.51 7.85 15.07
N MET A 56 -9.33 8.84 14.69
CA MET A 56 -10.76 8.86 15.05
C MET A 56 -11.58 7.74 14.40
N LEU A 57 -11.08 7.10 13.33
CA LEU A 57 -11.73 5.90 12.78
C LEU A 57 -11.52 4.67 13.69
N VAL A 58 -10.45 4.68 14.48
CA VAL A 58 -10.09 3.63 15.45
C VAL A 58 -10.79 3.87 16.78
N ASP A 59 -10.76 5.10 17.29
CA ASP A 59 -11.42 5.51 18.52
C ASP A 59 -12.35 6.69 18.26
N GLU A 60 -13.65 6.40 18.17
CA GLU A 60 -14.70 7.38 17.88
C GLU A 60 -14.92 8.38 19.02
N ASN A 61 -14.49 8.06 20.24
CA ASN A 61 -14.61 8.92 21.41
C ASN A 61 -13.36 9.76 21.66
N ALA A 62 -12.31 9.58 20.84
CA ALA A 62 -11.08 10.35 20.99
C ALA A 62 -11.32 11.82 20.63
N PRO A 63 -10.96 12.78 21.50
CA PRO A 63 -11.08 14.19 21.17
C PRO A 63 -10.18 14.53 20.00
N PHE A 64 -10.72 15.27 19.02
CA PHE A 64 -9.93 15.75 17.89
C PHE A 64 -8.82 16.68 18.39
N GLN A 65 -7.57 16.29 18.17
CA GLN A 65 -6.41 17.11 18.49
C GLN A 65 -5.70 17.50 17.19
N GLN A 66 -5.28 18.76 17.10
CA GLN A 66 -4.47 19.24 15.98
C GLN A 66 -2.98 18.91 16.16
N GLY A 67 -2.55 18.49 17.36
CA GLY A 67 -1.17 18.15 17.68
C GLY A 67 -0.84 16.67 17.53
N PHE A 68 0.43 16.33 17.77
CA PHE A 68 0.86 14.95 17.94
C PHE A 68 0.31 14.37 19.25
N GLY A 69 -0.21 13.15 19.20
CA GLY A 69 -0.80 12.48 20.36
C GLY A 69 -1.12 11.01 20.08
N ARG A 70 -1.81 10.38 21.03
CA ARG A 70 -2.21 8.95 20.91
C ARG A 70 -3.10 8.70 19.69
N THR A 71 -3.99 9.64 19.37
CA THR A 71 -4.87 9.56 18.20
C THR A 71 -4.08 9.60 16.89
N ALA A 72 -3.09 10.48 16.76
CA ALA A 72 -2.19 10.50 15.60
C ALA A 72 -1.39 9.19 15.46
N LEU A 73 -0.88 8.63 16.57
CA LEU A 73 -0.19 7.33 16.55
C LEU A 73 -1.11 6.20 16.09
N ALA A 74 -2.36 6.16 16.57
CA ALA A 74 -3.35 5.19 16.13
C ALA A 74 -3.64 5.31 14.63
N GLY A 75 -3.77 6.54 14.11
CA GLY A 75 -3.96 6.77 12.67
C GLY A 75 -2.75 6.38 11.83
N LEU A 76 -1.53 6.68 12.27
CA LEU A 76 -0.30 6.22 11.60
C LEU A 76 -0.24 4.69 11.56
N ALA A 77 -0.50 4.04 12.71
CA ALA A 77 -0.53 2.59 12.81
C ALA A 77 -1.60 1.99 11.89
N LEU A 78 -2.79 2.59 11.82
CA LEU A 78 -3.86 2.16 10.93
C LEU A 78 -3.42 2.22 9.46
N VAL A 79 -2.83 3.33 9.00
CA VAL A 79 -2.39 3.45 7.60
C VAL A 79 -1.27 2.48 7.27
N VAL A 80 -0.31 2.27 8.18
CA VAL A 80 0.76 1.29 7.99
C VAL A 80 0.22 -0.14 7.96
N PHE A 81 -0.69 -0.48 8.87
CA PHE A 81 -1.30 -1.81 8.95
C PHE A 81 -2.15 -2.11 7.71
N VAL A 82 -3.06 -1.21 7.34
CA VAL A 82 -3.91 -1.36 6.14
C VAL A 82 -3.06 -1.38 4.88
N GLY A 83 -2.07 -0.49 4.77
CA GLY A 83 -1.13 -0.47 3.67
C GLY A 83 -0.39 -1.81 3.51
N GLY A 84 0.17 -2.32 4.60
CA GLY A 84 0.85 -3.63 4.63
C GLY A 84 -0.07 -4.79 4.25
N LEU A 85 -1.29 -4.83 4.77
CA LEU A 85 -2.29 -5.86 4.45
C LEU A 85 -2.67 -5.83 2.96
N VAL A 86 -2.98 -4.65 2.42
CA VAL A 86 -3.30 -4.47 1.00
C VAL A 86 -2.09 -4.85 0.14
N GLY A 87 -0.88 -4.50 0.57
CA GLY A 87 0.36 -4.88 -0.11
C GLY A 87 0.60 -6.38 -0.17
N ALA A 88 0.37 -7.09 0.93
CA ALA A 88 0.45 -8.55 0.98
C ALA A 88 -0.55 -9.19 0.00
N LEU A 89 -1.82 -8.79 0.09
CA LEU A 89 -2.88 -9.30 -0.78
C LEU A 89 -2.60 -9.01 -2.24
N PHE A 90 -2.14 -7.79 -2.55
CA PHE A 90 -1.79 -7.40 -3.91
C PHE A 90 -0.68 -8.28 -4.48
N ALA A 91 0.43 -8.47 -3.73
CA ALA A 91 1.56 -9.27 -4.19
C ALA A 91 1.19 -10.75 -4.41
N LEU A 92 0.32 -11.30 -3.56
CA LEU A 92 -0.19 -12.67 -3.73
C LEU A 92 -1.09 -12.77 -4.97
N ALA A 93 -2.05 -11.85 -5.12
CA ALA A 93 -2.99 -11.83 -6.24
C ALA A 93 -2.31 -11.58 -7.59
N THR A 94 -1.26 -10.74 -7.64
CA THR A 94 -0.55 -10.41 -8.88
C THR A 94 0.68 -11.26 -9.12
N SER A 95 0.87 -12.36 -8.39
CA SER A 95 2.08 -13.18 -8.47
C SER A 95 2.33 -13.80 -9.84
N ALA A 96 1.27 -14.03 -10.63
CA ALA A 96 1.34 -14.53 -12.00
C ALA A 96 1.52 -13.43 -13.06
N VAL A 97 1.39 -12.15 -12.69
CA VAL A 97 1.40 -11.04 -13.65
C VAL A 97 2.83 -10.58 -13.92
N ARG A 98 3.36 -10.87 -15.12
CA ARG A 98 4.73 -10.48 -15.52
C ARG A 98 4.82 -9.04 -16.05
N SER A 99 3.74 -8.51 -16.63
CA SER A 99 3.75 -7.19 -17.26
C SER A 99 3.76 -6.06 -16.24
N ARG A 100 4.82 -5.24 -16.25
CA ARG A 100 4.97 -4.05 -15.40
C ARG A 100 3.82 -3.05 -15.59
N ARG A 101 3.35 -2.87 -16.83
CA ARG A 101 2.20 -1.98 -17.12
C ARG A 101 0.92 -2.50 -16.48
N ARG A 102 0.66 -3.81 -16.56
CA ARG A 102 -0.52 -4.42 -15.91
C ARG A 102 -0.45 -4.29 -14.39
N LEU A 103 0.71 -4.51 -13.78
CA LEU A 103 0.92 -4.31 -12.34
C LEU A 103 0.65 -2.87 -11.92
N LEU A 104 1.15 -1.89 -12.69
CA LEU A 104 0.88 -0.47 -12.43
C LEU A 104 -0.61 -0.15 -12.52
N LEU A 105 -1.29 -0.59 -13.60
CA LEU A 105 -2.71 -0.36 -13.80
C LEU A 105 -3.56 -1.01 -12.69
N MET A 106 -3.20 -2.23 -12.27
CA MET A 106 -3.87 -2.89 -11.14
C MET A 106 -3.61 -2.16 -9.82
N GLY A 107 -2.40 -1.64 -9.61
CA GLY A 107 -2.10 -0.80 -8.45
C GLY A 107 -2.96 0.48 -8.43
N ILE A 108 -3.04 1.18 -9.56
CA ILE A 108 -3.91 2.36 -9.71
C ILE A 108 -5.37 2.00 -9.46
N LEU A 109 -5.85 0.88 -10.01
CA LEU A 109 -7.21 0.39 -9.77
C LEU A 109 -7.47 0.15 -8.28
N VAL A 110 -6.54 -0.50 -7.57
CA VAL A 110 -6.61 -0.68 -6.12
C VAL A 110 -6.66 0.66 -5.40
N GLY A 111 -5.87 1.65 -5.85
CA GLY A 111 -5.93 3.02 -5.35
C GLY A 111 -7.32 3.64 -5.53
N VAL A 112 -7.90 3.58 -6.73
CA VAL A 112 -9.23 4.13 -7.03
C VAL A 112 -10.33 3.43 -6.22
N VAL A 113 -10.30 2.11 -6.14
CA VAL A 113 -11.24 1.34 -5.29
C VAL A 113 -11.08 1.72 -3.82
N GLY A 114 -9.83 1.83 -3.36
CA GLY A 114 -9.50 2.30 -2.02
C GLY A 114 -10.03 3.72 -1.75
N PHE A 115 -9.96 4.62 -2.73
CA PHE A 115 -10.52 5.97 -2.61
C PHE A 115 -12.02 5.93 -2.34
N TYR A 116 -12.79 5.17 -3.14
CA TYR A 116 -14.24 5.07 -2.92
C TYR A 116 -14.58 4.40 -1.58
N PHE A 117 -13.82 3.37 -1.20
CA PHE A 117 -14.00 2.70 0.09
C PHE A 117 -13.71 3.63 1.27
N SER A 118 -12.55 4.30 1.26
CA SER A 118 -12.15 5.27 2.27
C SER A 118 -13.15 6.41 2.35
N ASN A 119 -13.59 6.95 1.22
CA ASN A 119 -14.60 7.99 1.15
C ASN A 119 -15.89 7.50 1.84
N ALA A 120 -16.41 6.33 1.48
CA ALA A 120 -17.61 5.77 2.10
C ALA A 120 -17.45 5.55 3.61
N VAL A 121 -16.33 4.99 4.07
CA VAL A 121 -16.08 4.72 5.50
C VAL A 121 -15.91 6.02 6.29
N VAL A 122 -15.10 6.96 5.79
CA VAL A 122 -14.83 8.25 6.44
C VAL A 122 -16.11 9.06 6.54
N PHE A 123 -16.92 9.14 5.49
CA PHE A 123 -18.19 9.86 5.53
C PHE A 123 -19.22 9.19 6.43
N ARG A 124 -19.28 7.85 6.47
CA ARG A 124 -20.18 7.13 7.40
C ARG A 124 -19.80 7.30 8.86
N LYS A 125 -18.50 7.33 9.19
CA LYS A 125 -18.02 7.42 10.58
C LYS A 125 -17.87 8.85 11.09
N LEU A 126 -17.39 9.77 10.27
CA LEU A 126 -17.02 11.13 10.71
C LEU A 126 -18.01 12.22 10.28
N GLY A 127 -18.98 11.89 9.42
CA GLY A 127 -20.05 12.81 9.02
C GLY A 127 -19.52 14.16 8.50
N ALA A 128 -19.97 15.25 9.11
CA ALA A 128 -19.59 16.61 8.72
C ALA A 128 -18.09 16.93 8.96
N VAL A 129 -17.44 16.27 9.92
CA VAL A 129 -16.00 16.47 10.21
C VAL A 129 -15.14 16.03 9.01
N ALA A 130 -15.59 15.02 8.27
CA ALA A 130 -14.92 14.60 7.04
C ALA A 130 -14.87 15.72 5.99
N TRP A 131 -15.94 16.49 5.81
CA TRP A 131 -16.01 17.57 4.81
C TRP A 131 -15.07 18.73 5.13
N VAL A 132 -14.83 19.01 6.41
CA VAL A 132 -14.00 20.14 6.85
C VAL A 132 -12.50 19.86 6.65
N TYR A 133 -12.09 18.60 6.82
CA TYR A 133 -10.66 18.23 6.85
C TYR A 133 -10.22 17.31 5.71
N SER A 134 -11.12 16.70 4.97
CA SER A 134 -10.80 15.91 3.77
C SER A 134 -11.34 16.56 2.51
N SER A 135 -10.44 17.21 1.76
CA SER A 135 -10.73 17.58 0.37
C SER A 135 -10.78 16.31 -0.50
N PRO A 136 -11.89 16.02 -1.21
CA PRO A 136 -12.01 14.83 -2.05
C PRO A 136 -10.89 14.70 -3.09
N ARG A 137 -10.39 15.83 -3.60
CA ARG A 137 -9.26 15.88 -4.54
C ARG A 137 -7.97 15.42 -3.89
N SER A 138 -7.69 15.89 -2.68
CA SER A 138 -6.49 15.47 -1.94
C SER A 138 -6.55 13.98 -1.59
N LEU A 139 -7.73 13.51 -1.16
CA LEU A 139 -7.97 12.10 -0.86
C LEU A 139 -7.74 11.21 -2.10
N LEU A 140 -8.24 11.64 -3.27
CA LEU A 140 -8.03 10.95 -4.53
C LEU A 140 -6.55 10.90 -4.90
N VAL A 141 -5.82 12.02 -4.84
CA VAL A 141 -4.38 12.05 -5.15
C VAL A 141 -3.60 11.13 -4.22
N ALA A 142 -3.90 11.12 -2.92
CA ALA A 142 -3.26 10.25 -1.95
C ALA A 142 -3.43 8.76 -2.30
N HIS A 143 -4.64 8.37 -2.71
CA HIS A 143 -4.94 7.00 -3.12
C HIS A 143 -4.33 6.62 -4.48
N LEU A 144 -4.25 7.57 -5.42
CA LEU A 144 -3.54 7.35 -6.68
C LEU A 144 -2.04 7.15 -6.44
N LEU A 145 -1.43 7.98 -5.59
CA LEU A 145 -0.04 7.81 -5.18
C LEU A 145 0.18 6.46 -4.51
N PHE A 146 -0.70 6.06 -3.60
CA PHE A 146 -0.69 4.73 -2.98
C PHE A 146 -0.68 3.64 -4.07
N GLY A 147 -1.63 3.68 -5.00
CA GLY A 147 -1.74 2.71 -6.08
C GLY A 147 -0.54 2.66 -7.02
N ILE A 148 0.02 3.83 -7.36
CA ILE A 148 1.22 3.94 -8.19
C ILE A 148 2.41 3.30 -7.49
N VAL A 149 2.67 3.64 -6.22
CA VAL A 149 3.79 3.08 -5.44
C VAL A 149 3.65 1.56 -5.30
N LEU A 150 2.42 1.10 -5.01
CA LEU A 150 2.06 -0.31 -4.90
C LEU A 150 2.35 -1.08 -6.20
N GLY A 151 1.92 -0.54 -7.34
CA GLY A 151 2.03 -1.16 -8.66
C GLY A 151 3.38 -0.99 -9.38
N SER A 152 4.24 -0.06 -8.95
CA SER A 152 5.53 0.27 -9.57
C SER A 152 6.64 -0.79 -9.37
N GLN A 153 6.33 -2.06 -9.63
CA GLN A 153 7.23 -3.17 -9.33
C GLN A 153 8.40 -3.18 -10.33
N PRO A 154 9.64 -3.46 -9.89
CA PRO A 154 10.71 -3.76 -10.83
C PRO A 154 10.30 -4.99 -11.65
N ALA A 155 10.50 -4.94 -12.97
CA ALA A 155 10.26 -6.10 -13.81
C ALA A 155 11.17 -7.23 -13.32
N ARG A 156 10.60 -8.42 -13.09
CA ARG A 156 11.41 -9.59 -12.76
C ARG A 156 12.32 -9.86 -13.97
N PRO A 157 13.65 -9.99 -13.80
CA PRO A 157 14.52 -10.35 -14.90
C PRO A 157 13.98 -11.60 -15.57
N GLU A 158 13.80 -11.57 -16.89
CA GLU A 158 13.57 -12.79 -17.64
C GLU A 158 14.76 -13.70 -17.37
N ALA A 159 14.49 -14.96 -17.02
CA ALA A 159 15.57 -15.93 -16.87
C ALA A 159 16.33 -15.95 -18.19
N SER A 160 17.64 -15.68 -18.14
CA SER A 160 18.49 -15.71 -19.32
C SER A 160 18.23 -17.03 -20.06
N PRO A 161 18.01 -16.99 -21.39
CA PRO A 161 17.84 -18.22 -22.15
C PRO A 161 19.05 -19.14 -21.89
N PRO A 162 18.85 -20.46 -21.75
CA PRO A 162 19.96 -21.38 -21.55
C PRO A 162 20.98 -21.18 -22.67
N ALA A 163 22.26 -21.11 -22.29
CA ALA A 163 23.34 -20.86 -23.23
C ALA A 163 23.24 -21.86 -24.40
N PRO A 164 23.22 -21.39 -25.66
CA PRO A 164 23.22 -22.27 -26.82
C PRO A 164 24.60 -22.95 -26.88
N GLY A 165 24.68 -24.21 -26.46
CA GLY A 165 25.92 -24.97 -26.50
C GLY A 165 25.99 -26.26 -25.67
N ALA A 166 25.05 -26.52 -24.75
CA ALA A 166 25.08 -27.75 -23.94
C ALA A 166 24.42 -28.96 -24.63
N GLY A 167 24.59 -29.10 -25.95
CA GLY A 167 23.97 -30.16 -26.73
C GLY A 167 24.68 -30.36 -28.05
N GLY A 168 25.81 -31.06 -28.01
CA GLY A 168 26.50 -31.50 -29.22
C GLY A 168 27.97 -31.78 -28.97
N GLU A 169 28.25 -32.95 -28.42
CA GLU A 169 29.44 -33.77 -28.68
C GLU A 169 29.25 -35.06 -27.87
N ASP A 170 28.81 -36.11 -28.55
CA ASP A 170 29.02 -37.55 -28.29
C ASP A 170 28.45 -38.35 -29.49
#